data_AF-A0A957QB65-F1
#
_entry.id   AF-A0A957QB65-F1
#
_cell.length_a   1.000
_cell.length_b   1.000
_cell.length_c   1.000
_cell.angle_alpha   90.00
_cell.angle_beta   90.00
_cell.angle_gamma   90.00
#
_symmetry.space_group_name_H-M   'P 1'
#
loop_
_entity.id
_entity.type
_entity.pdbx_description
1 polymer ?
#
loop_
_entity_poly.entity_id
_entity_poly.type
_entity_poly.pdbx_seq_one_letter_code
_entity_poly.pdbx_strand_id
1 'polypeptide(L)'
;MYTHLFSAQSTPRLFVPEAVQTSAMDCGPAALKCLLEGFGVSASYGRLREACQTDVDGTSINTLEDVAQRLGLQAQQMMAPADHLLLSSAQLLPALVVTVLPNGFNHFVVAWRVHGPIVQLMDPTSGRRWVTHQRFLAEVYRYTVPFAADSWRAWAETPGFLDPLQQRLTQLELPTTTTDALIEEATAESSWRGLATLDAATRMVNSVVQAQGVNRGREATRLLEECFHQARAPQIRPQTIIPEPFWSVRSLSPTINGNDATGSDKTGSDKTGSDKTGNDPTEQTLLLMRGAVLLKVAGLQTTDAAAQPSPHATTDTATIQSDERHSTILATVLSEAPQHPEWEI
;
A
#
# COMPACT_ATOMS: atom_id res chain seq x y z
N MET A 1 -34.95 25.16 21.48
CA MET A 1 -35.03 23.85 22.17
C MET A 1 -35.20 22.76 21.11
N TYR A 2 -34.15 22.51 20.31
CA TYR A 2 -34.08 21.37 19.40
C TYR A 2 -32.89 20.53 19.86
N THR A 3 -33.21 19.55 20.70
CA THR A 3 -32.27 18.67 21.38
C THR A 3 -32.24 17.35 20.60
N HIS A 4 -31.08 17.07 20.00
CA HIS A 4 -30.48 15.78 19.70
C HIS A 4 -31.15 14.80 18.73
N LEU A 5 -30.43 14.47 17.65
CA LEU A 5 -30.05 13.09 17.34
C LEU A 5 -28.58 13.07 16.86
N PHE A 6 -27.65 13.01 17.82
CA PHE A 6 -26.31 12.48 17.59
C PHE A 6 -26.41 10.96 17.56
N SER A 7 -26.21 10.35 16.39
CA SER A 7 -25.82 8.95 16.17
C SER A 7 -25.63 8.81 14.65
N ALA A 8 -24.57 8.27 14.08
CA ALA A 8 -23.80 7.12 14.52
C ALA A 8 -22.39 7.18 13.92
N GLN A 9 -21.41 6.60 14.62
CA GLN A 9 -20.32 5.94 13.91
C GLN A 9 -20.98 4.96 12.95
N SER A 10 -21.02 5.31 11.67
CA SER A 10 -21.78 4.58 10.67
C SER A 10 -20.97 3.34 10.31
N THR A 11 -21.23 2.24 11.02
CA THR A 11 -20.62 0.96 10.68
C THR A 11 -20.99 0.63 9.23
N PRO A 12 -20.01 0.36 8.35
CA PRO A 12 -20.30 0.04 6.96
C PRO A 12 -21.23 -1.17 6.88
N ARG A 13 -22.13 -1.17 5.88
CA ARG A 13 -23.07 -2.28 5.64
C ARG A 13 -22.35 -3.63 5.66
N LEU A 14 -23.04 -4.67 6.12
CA LEU A 14 -22.47 -6.03 6.13
C LEU A 14 -22.06 -6.48 4.73
N PHE A 15 -22.91 -6.21 3.75
CA PHE A 15 -22.66 -6.53 2.34
C PHE A 15 -22.42 -5.29 1.52
N VAL A 16 -21.43 -5.37 0.64
CA VAL A 16 -21.11 -4.36 -0.34
C VAL A 16 -22.33 -4.04 -1.24
N PRO A 17 -22.77 -2.77 -1.34
CA PRO A 17 -23.81 -2.39 -2.29
C PRO A 17 -23.40 -2.68 -3.72
N GLU A 18 -24.38 -2.98 -4.57
CA GLU A 18 -24.14 -3.28 -5.96
C GLU A 18 -24.35 -2.02 -6.82
N ALA A 19 -23.30 -1.60 -7.51
CA ALA A 19 -23.31 -0.48 -8.45
C ALA A 19 -22.58 -0.88 -9.74
N VAL A 20 -23.33 -1.39 -10.72
CA VAL A 20 -22.78 -1.83 -12.01
C VAL A 20 -22.60 -0.63 -12.95
N GLN A 21 -21.50 -0.61 -13.69
CA GLN A 21 -21.15 0.47 -14.62
C GLN A 21 -22.07 0.48 -15.85
N THR A 22 -22.41 1.67 -16.36
CA THR A 22 -23.21 1.80 -17.59
C THR A 22 -22.37 1.93 -18.86
N SER A 23 -21.12 2.39 -18.74
CA SER A 23 -20.12 2.46 -19.80
C SER A 23 -18.84 1.73 -19.38
N ALA A 24 -18.05 1.26 -20.35
CA ALA A 24 -16.75 0.63 -20.10
C ALA A 24 -15.78 1.52 -19.29
N MET A 25 -15.90 2.85 -19.44
CA MET A 25 -15.05 3.84 -18.77
C MET A 25 -15.54 4.26 -17.36
N ASP A 26 -16.72 3.79 -16.93
CA ASP A 26 -17.34 4.26 -15.69
C ASP A 26 -17.01 3.36 -14.47
N CYS A 27 -15.92 2.59 -14.50
CA CYS A 27 -15.54 1.72 -13.38
C CYS A 27 -15.25 2.52 -12.10
N GLY A 28 -14.59 3.68 -12.21
CA GLY A 28 -14.33 4.60 -11.10
C GLY A 28 -15.61 5.15 -10.45
N PRO A 29 -16.50 5.86 -11.19
CA PRO A 29 -17.77 6.36 -10.66
C PRO A 29 -18.66 5.28 -10.04
N ALA A 30 -18.69 4.08 -10.64
CA ALA A 30 -19.44 2.94 -10.12
C ALA A 30 -18.87 2.42 -8.79
N ALA A 31 -17.54 2.26 -8.71
CA ALA A 31 -16.86 1.87 -7.47
C ALA A 31 -17.05 2.91 -6.35
N LEU A 32 -16.98 4.21 -6.69
CA LEU A 32 -17.24 5.29 -5.74
C LEU A 32 -18.69 5.30 -5.25
N LYS A 33 -19.67 5.10 -6.13
CA LYS A 33 -21.09 4.94 -5.74
C LYS A 33 -21.26 3.81 -4.73
N CYS A 34 -20.64 2.66 -5.01
CA CYS A 34 -20.66 1.51 -4.11
C CYS A 34 -20.13 1.86 -2.71
N LEU A 35 -18.97 2.53 -2.63
CA LEU A 35 -18.41 2.99 -1.35
C LEU A 35 -19.38 3.94 -0.62
N LEU A 36 -19.85 4.99 -1.29
CA LEU A 36 -20.77 5.97 -0.71
C LEU A 36 -22.03 5.31 -0.11
N GLU A 37 -22.70 4.46 -0.89
CA GLU A 37 -23.90 3.76 -0.41
C GLU A 37 -23.61 2.76 0.71
N GLY A 38 -22.39 2.22 0.73
CA GLY A 38 -21.90 1.30 1.75
C GLY A 38 -21.81 1.95 3.12
N PHE A 39 -21.52 3.26 3.14
CA PHE A 39 -21.53 4.13 4.31
C PHE A 39 -22.85 4.92 4.48
N GLY A 40 -23.87 4.64 3.67
CA GLY A 40 -25.19 5.25 3.78
C GLY A 40 -25.35 6.61 3.09
N VAL A 41 -24.38 7.04 2.29
CA VAL A 41 -24.45 8.26 1.49
C VAL A 41 -25.10 7.94 0.14
N SER A 42 -26.28 8.52 -0.12
CA SER A 42 -26.95 8.36 -1.41
C SER A 42 -26.35 9.28 -2.45
N ALA A 43 -25.98 8.74 -3.61
CA ALA A 43 -25.40 9.50 -4.71
C ALA A 43 -26.02 9.11 -6.07
N SER A 44 -26.33 10.12 -6.87
CA SER A 44 -26.79 9.92 -8.26
C SER A 44 -25.63 9.48 -9.12
N TYR A 45 -25.81 8.38 -9.87
CA TYR A 45 -24.78 7.85 -10.76
C TYR A 45 -24.33 8.87 -11.82
N GLY A 46 -25.28 9.56 -12.46
CA GLY A 46 -24.97 10.58 -13.47
C GLY A 46 -24.13 11.72 -12.90
N ARG A 47 -24.44 12.19 -11.68
CA ARG A 47 -23.65 13.24 -11.01
C ARG A 47 -22.26 12.77 -10.62
N LEU A 48 -22.11 11.50 -10.21
CA LEU A 48 -20.80 10.93 -9.93
C LEU A 48 -19.96 10.86 -11.19
N ARG A 49 -20.55 10.43 -12.31
CA ARG A 49 -19.85 10.40 -13.60
C ARG A 49 -19.38 11.80 -14.02
N GLU A 50 -20.24 12.81 -13.90
CA GLU A 50 -19.88 14.21 -14.16
C GLU A 50 -18.77 14.71 -13.23
N ALA A 51 -18.87 14.43 -11.92
CA ALA A 51 -17.90 14.87 -10.93
C ALA A 51 -16.54 14.17 -11.05
N CYS A 52 -16.53 12.90 -11.46
CA CYS A 52 -15.33 12.12 -11.71
C CYS A 52 -14.65 12.46 -13.04
N GLN A 53 -15.25 13.33 -13.87
CA GLN A 53 -14.66 13.80 -15.13
C GLN A 53 -14.09 12.66 -15.98
N THR A 54 -14.82 11.56 -16.13
CA THR A 54 -14.37 10.40 -16.92
C THR A 54 -13.98 10.85 -18.32
N ASP A 55 -12.69 10.83 -18.65
CA ASP A 55 -12.18 11.11 -20.00
C ASP A 55 -12.03 9.79 -20.79
N VAL A 56 -11.40 9.84 -21.96
CA VAL A 56 -11.16 8.68 -22.85
C VAL A 56 -10.37 7.57 -22.15
N ASP A 57 -9.51 7.94 -21.20
CA ASP A 57 -8.67 7.02 -20.44
C ASP A 57 -9.38 6.55 -19.13
N GLY A 58 -10.36 7.30 -18.63
CA GLY A 58 -11.19 6.91 -17.49
C GLY A 58 -11.12 7.92 -16.35
N THR A 59 -11.13 7.47 -15.11
CA THR A 59 -11.04 8.34 -13.92
C THR A 59 -9.76 8.07 -13.15
N SER A 60 -9.02 9.13 -12.80
CA SER A 60 -7.84 8.99 -11.94
C SER A 60 -8.21 8.66 -10.49
N ILE A 61 -7.32 7.96 -9.79
CA ILE A 61 -7.51 7.70 -8.35
C ILE A 61 -7.51 9.00 -7.51
N ASN A 62 -6.80 10.05 -7.97
CA ASN A 62 -6.84 11.40 -7.39
C ASN A 62 -8.23 11.99 -7.42
N THR A 63 -8.86 11.97 -8.60
CA THR A 63 -10.21 12.48 -8.76
C THR A 63 -11.20 11.68 -7.89
N LEU A 64 -11.02 10.37 -7.76
CA LEU A 64 -11.87 9.55 -6.90
C LEU A 64 -11.71 9.90 -5.42
N GLU A 65 -10.49 10.16 -4.94
CA GLU A 65 -10.25 10.63 -3.57
C GLU A 65 -10.92 11.99 -3.33
N ASP A 66 -10.67 12.96 -4.20
CA ASP A 66 -11.24 14.32 -4.09
C ASP A 66 -12.76 14.29 -4.04
N VAL A 67 -13.40 13.54 -4.95
CA VAL A 67 -14.86 13.43 -4.99
C VAL A 67 -15.37 12.65 -3.78
N ALA A 68 -14.70 11.58 -3.35
CA ALA A 68 -15.07 10.83 -2.15
C ALA A 68 -15.06 11.73 -0.90
N GLN A 69 -14.00 12.51 -0.71
CA GLN A 69 -13.86 13.43 0.41
C GLN A 69 -14.91 14.55 0.36
N ARG A 70 -15.13 15.18 -0.81
CA ARG A 70 -16.19 16.20 -0.98
C ARG A 70 -17.60 15.67 -0.69
N LEU A 71 -17.83 14.38 -0.89
CA LEU A 71 -19.10 13.71 -0.61
C LEU A 71 -19.16 13.13 0.81
N GLY A 72 -18.17 13.44 1.66
CA GLY A 72 -18.19 13.16 3.10
C GLY A 72 -17.57 11.83 3.50
N LEU A 73 -16.83 11.14 2.62
CA LEU A 73 -16.04 9.97 3.01
C LEU A 73 -14.70 10.40 3.61
N GLN A 74 -14.25 9.70 4.66
CA GLN A 74 -12.86 9.71 5.09
C GLN A 74 -12.06 8.78 4.19
N ALA A 75 -11.78 9.24 2.96
CA ALA A 75 -11.07 8.50 1.94
C ALA A 75 -9.61 8.94 1.90
N GLN A 76 -8.69 7.98 1.82
CA GLN A 76 -7.25 8.24 1.75
C GLN A 76 -6.55 7.28 0.78
N GLN A 77 -5.80 7.85 -0.15
CA GLN A 77 -4.91 7.08 -1.03
C GLN A 77 -3.72 6.52 -0.27
N MET A 78 -3.40 5.26 -0.51
CA MET A 78 -2.28 4.58 0.13
C MET A 78 -1.65 3.57 -0.80
N MET A 79 -0.37 3.30 -0.56
CA MET A 79 0.34 2.16 -1.11
C MET A 79 0.73 1.22 0.03
N ALA A 80 0.42 -0.07 -0.12
CA ALA A 80 0.79 -1.10 0.85
C ALA A 80 1.26 -2.36 0.13
N PRO A 81 2.09 -3.22 0.74
CA PRO A 81 2.36 -4.55 0.20
C PRO A 81 1.04 -5.27 -0.09
N ALA A 82 0.90 -5.85 -1.29
CA ALA A 82 -0.40 -6.36 -1.72
C ALA A 82 -0.96 -7.46 -0.79
N ASP A 83 -0.09 -8.24 -0.14
CA ASP A 83 -0.48 -9.26 0.83
C ASP A 83 -1.06 -8.67 2.13
N HIS A 84 -0.76 -7.41 2.46
CA HIS A 84 -1.36 -6.71 3.61
C HIS A 84 -2.84 -6.39 3.40
N LEU A 85 -3.29 -6.27 2.15
CA LEU A 85 -4.67 -5.89 1.79
C LEU A 85 -5.74 -6.75 2.48
N LEU A 86 -5.42 -8.02 2.74
CA LEU A 86 -6.35 -9.01 3.30
C LEU A 86 -6.09 -9.36 4.76
N LEU A 87 -5.12 -8.69 5.41
CA LEU A 87 -4.86 -8.85 6.83
C LEU A 87 -5.75 -7.89 7.62
N SER A 88 -6.52 -8.44 8.57
CA SER A 88 -7.37 -7.64 9.45
C SER A 88 -6.59 -6.59 10.24
N SER A 89 -5.37 -6.92 10.68
CA SER A 89 -4.53 -5.98 11.41
C SER A 89 -4.06 -4.78 10.58
N ALA A 90 -4.03 -4.89 9.25
CA ALA A 90 -3.69 -3.78 8.37
C ALA A 90 -4.83 -2.74 8.26
N GLN A 91 -6.06 -3.14 8.61
CA GLN A 91 -7.25 -2.27 8.58
C GLN A 91 -7.40 -1.49 7.26
N LEU A 92 -7.14 -2.16 6.14
CA LEU A 92 -7.15 -1.54 4.81
C LEU A 92 -8.53 -1.55 4.14
N LEU A 93 -9.47 -2.38 4.60
CA LEU A 93 -10.79 -2.53 4.00
C LEU A 93 -11.88 -1.80 4.81
N PRO A 94 -12.92 -1.24 4.15
CA PRO A 94 -13.15 -1.28 2.71
C PRO A 94 -12.25 -0.33 1.92
N ALA A 95 -11.86 -0.75 0.73
CA ALA A 95 -11.03 0.06 -0.17
C ALA A 95 -11.44 -0.14 -1.63
N LEU A 96 -11.28 0.92 -2.41
CA LEU A 96 -11.17 0.82 -3.86
C LEU A 96 -9.73 0.44 -4.20
N VAL A 97 -9.56 -0.59 -5.03
CA VAL A 97 -8.28 -1.23 -5.34
C VAL A 97 -8.09 -1.28 -6.85
N VAL A 98 -6.89 -0.95 -7.31
CA VAL A 98 -6.52 -1.07 -8.72
C VAL A 98 -6.19 -2.54 -9.03
N THR A 99 -6.85 -3.10 -10.04
CA THR A 99 -6.65 -4.45 -10.56
C THR A 99 -6.29 -4.41 -12.04
N VAL A 100 -5.76 -5.52 -12.56
CA VAL A 100 -5.45 -5.70 -13.98
C VAL A 100 -6.40 -6.73 -14.56
N LEU A 101 -7.14 -6.33 -15.59
CA LEU A 101 -8.02 -7.21 -16.34
C LEU A 101 -7.22 -8.15 -17.27
N PRO A 102 -7.80 -9.26 -17.75
CA PRO A 102 -7.11 -10.18 -18.66
C PRO A 102 -6.60 -9.56 -19.96
N ASN A 103 -7.17 -8.42 -20.38
CA ASN A 103 -6.76 -7.64 -21.55
C ASN A 103 -5.61 -6.66 -21.24
N GLY A 104 -5.11 -6.62 -20.01
CA GLY A 104 -3.99 -5.78 -19.57
C GLY A 104 -4.38 -4.38 -19.08
N PHE A 105 -5.64 -3.97 -19.21
CA PHE A 105 -6.10 -2.66 -18.73
C PHE A 105 -6.33 -2.64 -17.22
N ASN A 106 -6.09 -1.48 -16.61
CA ASN A 106 -6.40 -1.25 -15.22
C ASN A 106 -7.92 -1.19 -15.00
N HIS A 107 -8.35 -1.60 -13.81
CA HIS A 107 -9.75 -1.61 -13.42
C HIS A 107 -9.91 -1.39 -11.93
N PHE A 108 -10.90 -0.58 -11.55
CA PHE A 108 -11.23 -0.37 -10.15
C PHE A 108 -12.24 -1.40 -9.66
N VAL A 109 -11.90 -2.06 -8.55
CA VAL A 109 -12.83 -2.91 -7.80
C VAL A 109 -12.88 -2.45 -6.36
N VAL A 110 -14.02 -2.64 -5.69
CA VAL A 110 -14.12 -2.39 -4.25
C VAL A 110 -13.89 -3.69 -3.51
N ALA A 111 -12.81 -3.78 -2.74
CA ALA A 111 -12.63 -4.82 -1.74
C ALA A 111 -13.34 -4.39 -0.45
N TRP A 112 -14.39 -5.11 -0.07
CA TRP A 112 -15.27 -4.68 1.02
C TRP A 112 -14.92 -5.31 2.36
N ARG A 113 -14.77 -6.64 2.38
CA ARG A 113 -14.57 -7.40 3.62
C ARG A 113 -13.97 -8.76 3.34
N VAL A 114 -13.14 -9.23 4.27
CA VAL A 114 -12.64 -10.61 4.31
C VAL A 114 -13.56 -11.48 5.15
N HIS A 115 -13.90 -12.66 4.63
CA HIS A 115 -14.71 -13.69 5.27
C HIS A 115 -13.94 -15.02 5.24
N GLY A 116 -13.11 -15.26 6.25
CA GLY A 116 -12.27 -16.47 6.29
C GLY A 116 -11.32 -16.52 5.09
N PRO A 117 -11.46 -17.50 4.16
CA PRO A 117 -10.59 -17.64 2.98
C PRO A 117 -11.06 -16.85 1.74
N ILE A 118 -12.21 -16.17 1.82
CA ILE A 118 -12.81 -15.45 0.69
C ILE A 118 -12.93 -13.95 0.97
N VAL A 119 -12.83 -13.15 -0.09
CA VAL A 119 -13.01 -11.69 -0.08
C VAL A 119 -14.32 -11.37 -0.76
N GLN A 120 -15.12 -10.50 -0.15
CA GLN A 120 -16.26 -9.88 -0.78
C GLN A 120 -15.78 -8.68 -1.60
N LEU A 121 -15.99 -8.74 -2.91
CA LEU A 121 -15.69 -7.68 -3.85
C LEU A 121 -16.98 -7.11 -4.45
N MET A 122 -16.93 -5.85 -4.87
CA MET A 122 -17.83 -5.30 -5.86
C MET A 122 -17.01 -4.91 -7.09
N ASP A 123 -17.27 -5.59 -8.20
CA ASP A 123 -16.66 -5.34 -9.50
C ASP A 123 -17.66 -4.58 -10.36
N PRO A 124 -17.38 -3.33 -10.75
CA PRO A 124 -18.28 -2.52 -11.58
C PRO A 124 -18.78 -3.20 -12.85
N THR A 125 -18.03 -4.14 -13.44
CA THR A 125 -18.43 -4.84 -14.67
C THR A 125 -19.38 -6.01 -14.41
N SER A 126 -19.24 -6.69 -13.27
CA SER A 126 -19.88 -7.99 -13.04
C SER A 126 -20.73 -8.07 -11.77
N GLY A 127 -20.77 -7.00 -10.97
CA GLY A 127 -21.52 -6.96 -9.73
C GLY A 127 -20.72 -7.52 -8.54
N ARG A 128 -21.45 -7.96 -7.52
CA ARG A 128 -20.86 -8.51 -6.29
C ARG A 128 -20.21 -9.87 -6.56
N ARG A 129 -18.95 -10.02 -6.16
CA ARG A 129 -18.17 -11.26 -6.30
C ARG A 129 -17.68 -11.76 -4.94
N TRP A 130 -17.53 -13.07 -4.82
CA TRP A 130 -16.89 -13.75 -3.70
C TRP A 130 -15.73 -14.56 -4.26
N VAL A 131 -14.50 -14.19 -3.92
CA VAL A 131 -13.30 -14.79 -4.51
C VAL A 131 -12.31 -15.21 -3.45
N THR A 132 -11.45 -16.18 -3.74
CA THR A 132 -10.38 -16.57 -2.81
C THR A 132 -9.34 -15.46 -2.68
N HIS A 133 -8.62 -15.45 -1.55
CA HIS A 133 -7.51 -14.51 -1.35
C HIS A 133 -6.49 -14.57 -2.49
N GLN A 134 -6.08 -15.78 -2.87
CA GLN A 134 -5.11 -15.99 -3.95
C GLN A 134 -5.60 -15.42 -5.28
N ARG A 135 -6.87 -15.65 -5.63
CA ARG A 135 -7.43 -15.17 -6.89
C ARG A 135 -7.43 -13.64 -6.93
N PHE A 136 -7.87 -13.00 -5.85
CA PHE A 136 -7.91 -11.54 -5.79
C PHE A 136 -6.50 -10.94 -5.82
N LEU A 137 -5.56 -11.45 -5.02
CA LEU A 137 -4.18 -10.94 -4.98
C LEU A 137 -3.41 -11.13 -6.29
N ALA A 138 -3.85 -12.03 -7.16
CA ALA A 138 -3.33 -12.20 -8.52
C ALA A 138 -3.87 -11.16 -9.50
N GLU A 139 -5.07 -10.61 -9.25
CA GLU A 139 -5.68 -9.54 -10.05
C GLU A 139 -5.18 -8.15 -9.63
N VAL A 140 -4.70 -7.97 -8.40
CA VAL A 140 -4.20 -6.68 -7.88
C VAL A 140 -3.02 -6.15 -8.70
N TYR A 141 -3.14 -4.91 -9.17
CA TYR A 141 -2.07 -4.18 -9.83
C TYR A 141 -0.93 -3.88 -8.83
N ARG A 142 0.30 -4.14 -9.24
CA ARG A 142 1.50 -3.99 -8.40
C ARG A 142 2.36 -2.87 -8.93
N TYR A 143 2.21 -1.70 -8.35
CA TYR A 143 3.02 -0.54 -8.67
C TYR A 143 4.39 -0.63 -8.01
N THR A 144 5.41 -0.03 -8.62
CA THR A 144 6.76 0.08 -8.05
C THR A 144 7.16 1.55 -8.03
N VAL A 145 7.57 2.05 -6.86
CA VAL A 145 7.93 3.46 -6.67
C VAL A 145 9.24 3.58 -5.90
N PRO A 146 10.13 4.52 -6.26
CA PRO A 146 11.27 4.86 -5.42
C PRO A 146 10.82 5.55 -4.13
N PHE A 147 11.48 5.25 -3.02
CA PHE A 147 11.17 5.75 -1.69
C PHE A 147 12.48 6.02 -0.94
N ALA A 148 12.56 7.09 -0.16
CA ALA A 148 13.70 7.30 0.73
C ALA A 148 13.73 6.19 1.79
N ALA A 149 14.90 5.61 2.03
CA ALA A 149 15.07 4.51 2.98
C ALA A 149 14.63 4.90 4.40
N ASP A 150 14.92 6.13 4.83
CA ASP A 150 14.54 6.63 6.16
C ASP A 150 13.03 6.80 6.29
N SER A 151 12.36 7.29 5.24
CA SER A 151 10.90 7.41 5.23
C SER A 151 10.22 6.05 5.24
N TRP A 152 10.75 5.08 4.49
CA TRP A 152 10.26 3.70 4.57
C TRP A 152 10.49 3.10 5.96
N ARG A 153 11.68 3.33 6.52
CA ARG A 153 12.06 2.82 7.85
C ARG A 153 11.18 3.40 8.95
N ALA A 154 10.86 4.69 8.89
CA ALA A 154 9.95 5.36 9.82
C ALA A 154 8.53 4.79 9.72
N TRP A 155 8.03 4.54 8.50
CA TRP A 155 6.74 3.88 8.31
C TRP A 155 6.74 2.42 8.81
N ALA A 156 7.79 1.65 8.52
CA ALA A 156 7.89 0.25 8.89
C ALA A 156 7.91 0.03 10.42
N GLU A 157 8.18 1.08 11.19
CA GLU A 157 8.13 1.12 12.65
C GLU A 157 6.73 1.39 13.22
N THR A 158 5.78 1.79 12.37
CA THR A 158 4.41 2.09 12.81
C THR A 158 3.59 0.80 12.95
N PRO A 159 2.49 0.84 13.73
CA PRO A 159 1.53 -0.27 13.78
C PRO A 159 0.99 -0.67 12.40
N GLY A 160 0.93 0.28 11.44
CA GLY A 160 0.51 0.03 10.07
C GLY A 160 1.36 -1.00 9.31
N PHE A 161 2.60 -1.25 9.74
CA PHE A 161 3.46 -2.32 9.21
C PHE A 161 3.70 -3.44 10.22
N LEU A 162 3.94 -3.09 11.49
CA LEU A 162 4.27 -4.07 12.52
C LEU A 162 3.10 -5.00 12.83
N ASP A 163 1.85 -4.52 12.89
CA ASP A 163 0.71 -5.38 13.20
C ASP A 163 0.43 -6.40 12.06
N PRO A 164 0.50 -6.04 10.77
CA PRO A 164 0.51 -7.02 9.66
C PRO A 164 1.65 -8.03 9.72
N LEU A 165 2.85 -7.60 10.10
CA LEU A 165 4.00 -8.51 10.28
C LEU A 165 3.76 -9.49 11.44
N GLN A 166 3.36 -8.99 12.60
CA GLN A 166 3.05 -9.80 13.78
C GLN A 166 1.90 -10.78 13.52
N GLN A 167 0.84 -10.34 12.82
CA GLN A 167 -0.25 -11.23 12.43
C GLN A 167 0.26 -12.39 11.56
N ARG A 168 1.14 -12.14 10.59
CA ARG A 168 1.71 -13.18 9.72
C ARG A 168 2.63 -14.14 10.49
N LEU A 169 3.48 -13.63 11.38
CA LEU A 169 4.30 -14.46 12.27
C LEU A 169 3.44 -15.36 13.17
N THR A 170 2.32 -14.83 13.67
CA THR A 170 1.33 -15.59 14.45
C THR A 170 0.62 -16.64 13.61
N GLN A 171 0.29 -16.34 12.34
CA GLN A 171 -0.32 -17.32 11.42
C GLN A 171 0.63 -18.48 11.06
N LEU A 172 1.94 -18.28 11.20
CA LEU A 172 2.96 -19.32 11.12
C LEU A 172 3.11 -20.10 12.44
N GLU A 173 2.35 -19.74 13.47
CA GLU A 173 2.35 -20.34 14.80
C GLU A 173 3.69 -20.20 15.54
N LEU A 174 4.42 -19.11 15.29
CA LEU A 174 5.61 -18.78 16.09
C LEU A 174 5.20 -18.47 17.54
N PRO A 175 5.99 -18.89 18.55
CA PRO A 175 5.77 -18.47 19.93
C PRO A 175 5.80 -16.94 20.05
N THR A 176 4.92 -16.36 20.86
CA THR A 176 4.85 -14.90 21.07
C THR A 176 6.20 -14.32 21.51
N THR A 177 6.90 -15.00 22.42
CA THR A 177 8.23 -14.58 22.88
C THR A 177 9.26 -14.49 21.75
N THR A 178 9.19 -15.41 20.77
CA THR A 178 10.08 -15.40 19.61
C THR A 178 9.68 -14.31 18.62
N THR A 179 8.38 -14.15 18.39
CA THR A 179 7.84 -13.07 17.54
C THR A 179 8.28 -11.70 18.03
N ASP A 180 8.12 -11.43 19.33
CA ASP A 180 8.49 -10.16 19.95
C ASP A 180 10.01 -9.93 19.87
N ALA A 181 10.82 -10.96 20.16
CA ALA A 181 12.28 -10.86 20.07
C ALA A 181 12.77 -10.57 18.64
N LEU A 182 12.19 -11.21 17.62
CA LEU A 182 12.54 -10.97 16.22
C LEU A 182 12.17 -9.55 15.77
N ILE A 183 11.00 -9.04 16.18
CA ILE A 183 10.58 -7.67 15.88
C ILE A 183 11.49 -6.67 16.59
N GLU A 184 11.79 -6.89 17.87
CA GLU A 184 12.71 -6.04 18.64
C GLU A 184 14.10 -6.00 17.99
N GLU A 185 14.66 -7.15 17.61
CA GLU A 185 15.95 -7.23 16.94
C GLU A 185 15.94 -6.53 15.56
N ALA A 186 14.89 -6.74 14.77
CA ALA A 186 14.75 -6.09 13.46
C ALA A 186 14.60 -4.56 13.58
N THR A 187 13.98 -4.08 14.65
CA THR A 187 13.76 -2.65 14.92
C THR A 187 14.99 -1.98 15.53
N ALA A 188 15.77 -2.71 16.33
CA ALA A 188 17.01 -2.22 16.94
C ALA A 188 18.07 -1.81 15.89
N GLU A 189 17.97 -2.33 14.67
CA GLU A 189 18.78 -1.87 13.55
C GLU A 189 18.28 -0.50 13.05
N SER A 190 19.17 0.49 13.02
CA SER A 190 18.85 1.83 12.52
C SER A 190 18.54 1.86 11.01
N SER A 191 19.02 0.86 10.27
CA SER A 191 18.79 0.75 8.83
C SER A 191 17.46 0.07 8.51
N TRP A 192 16.94 0.29 7.30
CA TRP A 192 15.76 -0.38 6.76
C TRP A 192 15.90 -1.92 6.66
N ARG A 193 17.13 -2.45 6.66
CA ARG A 193 17.39 -3.85 6.31
C ARG A 193 16.82 -4.84 7.33
N GLY A 194 16.84 -4.53 8.62
CA GLY A 194 16.31 -5.42 9.67
C GLY A 194 14.84 -5.76 9.41
N LEU A 195 13.98 -4.74 9.43
CA LEU A 195 12.54 -4.91 9.17
C LEU A 195 12.23 -5.48 7.78
N ALA A 196 12.95 -5.04 6.73
CA ALA A 196 12.74 -5.56 5.39
C ALA A 196 13.09 -7.05 5.26
N THR A 197 14.16 -7.48 5.93
CA THR A 197 14.58 -8.89 5.93
C THR A 197 13.59 -9.75 6.69
N LEU A 198 13.13 -9.31 7.87
CA LEU A 198 12.15 -10.06 8.65
C LEU A 198 10.83 -10.22 7.87
N ASP A 199 10.36 -9.14 7.24
CA ASP A 199 9.17 -9.14 6.38
C ASP A 199 9.34 -10.09 5.18
N ALA A 200 10.48 -10.06 4.49
CA ALA A 200 10.77 -10.95 3.37
C ALA A 200 10.90 -12.42 3.79
N ALA A 201 11.59 -12.71 4.89
CA ALA A 201 11.71 -14.05 5.46
C ALA A 201 10.34 -14.61 5.83
N THR A 202 9.49 -13.79 6.46
CA THR A 202 8.12 -14.16 6.82
C THR A 202 7.30 -14.55 5.59
N ARG A 203 7.36 -13.78 4.50
CA ARG A 203 6.66 -14.12 3.25
C ARG A 203 7.19 -15.41 2.62
N MET A 204 8.50 -15.59 2.61
CA MET A 204 9.12 -16.80 2.07
C MET A 204 8.71 -18.05 2.85
N VAL A 205 8.83 -18.01 4.18
CA VAL A 205 8.47 -19.14 5.04
C VAL A 205 6.99 -19.46 4.93
N ASN A 206 6.12 -18.45 4.87
CA ASN A 206 4.70 -18.66 4.59
C ASN A 206 4.48 -19.36 3.25
N SER A 207 5.17 -18.97 2.19
CA SER A 207 5.13 -19.66 0.90
C SER A 207 5.53 -21.15 1.02
N VAL A 208 6.60 -21.46 1.75
CA VAL A 208 7.05 -22.85 1.96
C VAL A 208 6.03 -23.67 2.76
N VAL A 209 5.42 -23.07 3.79
CA VAL A 209 4.32 -23.70 4.56
C VAL A 209 3.11 -23.98 3.68
N GLN A 210 2.69 -23.02 2.84
CA GLN A 210 1.56 -23.22 1.91
C GLN A 210 1.85 -24.32 0.87
N ALA A 211 3.12 -24.46 0.47
CA ALA A 211 3.59 -25.54 -0.38
C ALA A 211 3.82 -26.87 0.36
N GLN A 212 3.49 -26.95 1.66
CA GLN A 212 3.68 -28.13 2.51
C GLN A 212 5.15 -28.58 2.63
N GLY A 213 6.11 -27.67 2.43
CA GLY A 213 7.53 -27.96 2.55
C GLY A 213 8.05 -27.97 4.00
N VAL A 214 7.38 -27.25 4.90
CA VAL A 214 7.61 -27.26 6.36
C VAL A 214 6.30 -27.11 7.11
N ASN A 215 6.23 -27.61 8.34
CA ASN A 215 5.08 -27.44 9.22
C ASN A 215 5.09 -26.07 9.92
N ARG A 216 3.90 -25.59 10.28
CA ARG A 216 3.74 -24.44 11.19
C ARG A 216 4.31 -24.75 12.58
N GLY A 217 4.59 -23.70 13.34
CA GLY A 217 5.23 -23.82 14.64
C GLY A 217 6.74 -24.03 14.50
N ARG A 218 7.29 -25.02 15.20
CA ARG A 218 8.75 -25.15 15.40
C ARG A 218 9.59 -25.18 14.12
N GLU A 219 9.12 -25.84 13.06
CA GLU A 219 9.87 -25.92 11.80
C GLU A 219 9.88 -24.56 11.07
N ALA A 220 8.72 -23.92 10.94
CA ALA A 220 8.61 -22.57 10.41
C ALA A 220 9.41 -21.55 11.23
N THR A 221 9.38 -21.64 12.57
CA THR A 221 10.17 -20.78 13.46
C THR A 221 11.66 -20.88 13.16
N ARG A 222 12.22 -22.11 13.15
CA ARG A 222 13.65 -22.34 12.89
C ARG A 222 14.07 -21.85 11.51
N LEU A 223 13.25 -22.16 10.48
CA LEU A 223 13.55 -21.71 9.13
C LEU A 223 13.56 -20.18 9.03
N LEU A 224 12.60 -19.51 9.68
CA LEU A 224 12.52 -18.06 9.68
C LEU A 224 13.71 -17.41 10.38
N GLU A 225 14.06 -17.88 11.58
CA GLU A 225 15.23 -17.39 12.33
C GLU A 225 16.52 -17.56 11.51
N GLU A 226 16.72 -18.73 10.90
CA GLU A 226 17.90 -19.01 10.07
C GLU A 226 17.95 -18.08 8.86
N CYS A 227 16.84 -17.93 8.13
CA CYS A 227 16.78 -17.04 6.97
C CYS A 227 17.00 -15.57 7.36
N PHE A 228 16.42 -15.13 8.49
CA PHE A 228 16.57 -13.76 8.99
C PHE A 228 18.03 -13.46 9.36
N HIS A 229 18.70 -14.35 10.08
CA HIS A 229 20.09 -14.14 10.49
C HIS A 229 21.08 -14.31 9.33
N GLN A 230 20.93 -15.35 8.49
CA GLN A 230 21.83 -15.56 7.36
C GLN A 230 21.74 -14.42 6.33
N ALA A 231 20.54 -13.92 6.05
CA ALA A 231 20.35 -12.82 5.09
C ALA A 231 20.95 -11.50 5.59
N ARG A 232 21.19 -11.35 6.91
CA ARG A 232 21.83 -10.18 7.52
C ARG A 232 23.34 -10.35 7.76
N ALA A 233 23.91 -11.51 7.43
CA ALA A 233 25.34 -11.75 7.58
C ALA A 233 26.16 -10.85 6.63
N PRO A 234 27.24 -10.17 7.09
CA PRO A 234 27.93 -9.12 6.32
C PRO A 234 28.46 -9.51 4.94
N GLN A 235 28.71 -10.80 4.70
CA GLN A 235 29.29 -11.32 3.46
C GLN A 235 28.27 -12.03 2.56
N ILE A 236 27.02 -12.10 2.98
CA ILE A 236 25.95 -12.79 2.26
C ILE A 236 25.09 -11.75 1.55
N ARG A 237 24.84 -11.98 0.26
CA ARG A 237 23.83 -11.20 -0.46
C ARG A 237 22.46 -11.69 0.01
N PRO A 238 21.59 -10.84 0.59
CA PRO A 238 20.32 -11.29 1.15
C PRO A 238 19.48 -12.11 0.16
N GLN A 239 19.55 -11.78 -1.13
CA GLN A 239 18.81 -12.45 -2.21
C GLN A 239 19.22 -13.92 -2.44
N THR A 240 20.39 -14.35 -1.96
CA THR A 240 20.79 -15.77 -2.03
C THR A 240 20.12 -16.61 -0.95
N ILE A 241 19.64 -15.99 0.13
CA ILE A 241 18.92 -16.64 1.23
C ILE A 241 17.41 -16.50 1.02
N ILE A 242 16.96 -15.29 0.69
CA ILE A 242 15.54 -14.96 0.49
C ILE A 242 15.35 -14.44 -0.94
N PRO A 243 14.70 -15.20 -1.84
CA PRO A 243 14.50 -14.79 -3.23
C PRO A 243 13.80 -13.44 -3.40
N GLU A 244 14.17 -12.71 -4.46
CA GLU A 244 13.68 -11.35 -4.75
C GLU A 244 12.15 -11.16 -4.67
N PRO A 245 11.29 -12.08 -5.14
CA PRO A 245 9.84 -11.89 -5.08
C PRO A 245 9.24 -11.70 -3.68
N PHE A 246 9.96 -12.07 -2.62
CA PHE A 246 9.48 -11.96 -1.23
C PHE A 246 9.77 -10.59 -0.60
N TRP A 247 10.61 -9.77 -1.22
CA TRP A 247 10.99 -8.46 -0.72
C TRP A 247 9.95 -7.41 -1.11
N SER A 248 9.37 -6.72 -0.12
CA SER A 248 8.47 -5.58 -0.32
C SER A 248 9.21 -4.31 -0.72
N VAL A 249 10.46 -4.19 -0.28
CA VAL A 249 11.41 -3.14 -0.66
C VAL A 249 12.77 -3.71 -1.03
N ARG A 250 13.46 -3.03 -1.95
CA ARG A 250 14.84 -3.35 -2.33
C ARG A 250 15.64 -2.08 -2.51
N SER A 251 16.95 -2.13 -2.28
CA SER A 251 17.82 -0.99 -2.60
C SER A 251 17.72 -0.66 -4.08
N LEU A 252 17.46 0.59 -4.41
CA LEU A 252 17.69 1.11 -5.75
C LEU A 252 19.20 1.35 -5.85
N SER A 253 19.95 0.37 -6.37
CA SER A 253 21.34 0.64 -6.73
C SER A 253 21.35 1.74 -7.79
N PRO A 254 22.20 2.77 -7.69
CA PRO A 254 22.38 3.70 -8.79
C PRO A 254 22.89 2.90 -9.98
N THR A 255 22.06 2.70 -10.98
CA THR A 255 22.47 2.10 -12.24
C THR A 255 23.44 3.08 -12.89
N ILE A 256 24.76 2.88 -12.71
CA ILE A 256 25.72 3.36 -13.69
C ILE A 256 25.47 2.49 -14.93
N ASN A 257 24.60 2.96 -15.82
CA ASN A 257 24.82 2.99 -17.27
C ASN A 257 23.58 3.53 -17.99
N GLY A 258 23.77 4.70 -18.58
CA GLY A 258 23.06 5.07 -19.80
C GLY A 258 23.58 4.29 -21.01
N ASN A 259 22.80 4.39 -22.08
CA ASN A 259 23.07 3.99 -23.46
C ASN A 259 22.83 2.53 -23.84
N ASP A 260 21.55 2.20 -24.04
CA ASP A 260 21.16 1.45 -25.24
C ASP A 260 20.63 2.46 -26.28
N ALA A 261 21.57 3.11 -26.97
CA ALA A 261 21.33 3.70 -28.28
C ALA A 261 22.48 3.24 -29.19
N THR A 262 22.10 2.43 -30.15
CA THR A 262 22.82 2.00 -31.36
C THR A 262 24.05 2.84 -31.72
N GLY A 263 25.19 2.17 -31.82
CA GLY A 263 26.48 2.79 -32.07
C GLY A 263 26.67 3.37 -33.46
N SER A 264 27.56 4.37 -33.51
CA SER A 264 28.51 4.55 -34.61
C SER A 264 29.61 5.54 -34.21
N ASP A 265 30.84 5.02 -34.27
CA ASP A 265 32.08 5.66 -34.73
C ASP A 265 32.73 6.85 -33.99
N LYS A 266 33.95 6.53 -33.51
CA LYS A 266 35.26 7.20 -33.74
C LYS A 266 35.77 8.36 -32.86
N THR A 267 36.94 8.02 -32.29
CA THR A 267 38.22 8.75 -32.20
C THR A 267 38.36 9.93 -31.23
N GLY A 268 39.25 9.74 -30.26
CA GLY A 268 40.48 10.54 -30.21
C GLY A 268 40.70 11.48 -29.03
N SER A 269 41.77 11.17 -28.29
CA SER A 269 42.68 12.08 -27.57
C SER A 269 42.45 12.36 -26.08
N ASP A 270 43.55 12.12 -25.37
CA ASP A 270 43.86 12.37 -23.97
C ASP A 270 43.50 13.77 -23.47
N LYS A 271 43.07 13.83 -22.20
CA LYS A 271 43.55 14.84 -21.25
C LYS A 271 43.39 14.37 -19.80
N THR A 272 44.54 14.33 -19.15
CA THR A 272 44.80 14.34 -17.71
C THR A 272 43.92 15.30 -16.92
N GLY A 273 43.46 14.90 -15.72
CA GLY A 273 43.00 15.89 -14.73
C GLY A 273 42.09 15.38 -13.62
N SER A 274 42.68 15.25 -12.44
CA SER A 274 42.08 15.33 -11.10
C SER A 274 41.09 14.25 -10.65
N ASP A 275 41.61 13.40 -9.76
CA ASP A 275 40.91 12.94 -8.57
C ASP A 275 40.02 14.06 -7.99
N LYS A 276 38.71 13.81 -7.99
CA LYS A 276 37.79 14.43 -7.05
C LYS A 276 37.07 13.31 -6.32
N THR A 277 37.71 12.84 -5.26
CA THR A 277 37.03 12.25 -4.10
C THR A 277 36.18 13.36 -3.45
N GLY A 278 35.02 13.61 -4.03
CA GLY A 278 33.95 14.40 -3.43
C GLY A 278 33.01 13.45 -2.71
N ASN A 279 33.22 13.26 -1.42
CA ASN A 279 32.26 12.60 -0.55
C ASN A 279 31.12 13.61 -0.32
N ASP A 280 30.08 13.55 -1.14
CA ASP A 280 28.91 14.43 -1.03
C ASP A 280 28.03 13.97 0.15
N PRO A 281 27.74 14.80 1.17
CA PRO A 281 27.12 14.33 2.42
C PRO A 281 25.62 13.97 2.36
N THR A 282 25.00 13.81 1.19
CA THR A 282 23.54 13.65 1.08
C THR A 282 23.08 12.72 -0.05
N GLU A 283 23.78 11.62 -0.33
CA GLU A 283 23.17 10.53 -1.12
C GLU A 283 22.18 9.76 -0.23
N GLN A 284 20.93 10.24 -0.19
CA GLN A 284 19.85 9.56 0.50
C GLN A 284 19.61 8.21 -0.18
N THR A 285 19.77 7.12 0.57
CA THR A 285 19.56 5.77 0.02
C THR A 285 18.11 5.64 -0.45
N LEU A 286 17.92 5.32 -1.72
CA LEU A 286 16.59 5.06 -2.29
C LEU A 286 16.29 3.55 -2.28
N LEU A 287 15.04 3.23 -2.00
CA LEU A 287 14.47 1.89 -2.10
C LEU A 287 13.43 1.86 -3.21
N LEU A 288 13.29 0.75 -3.91
CA LEU A 288 12.11 0.47 -4.73
C LEU A 288 11.12 -0.32 -3.87
N MET A 289 9.95 0.27 -3.62
CA MET A 289 8.82 -0.38 -2.96
C MET A 289 7.84 -0.92 -4.00
N ARG A 290 7.39 -2.16 -3.82
CA ARG A 290 6.35 -2.77 -4.66
C ARG A 290 5.10 -3.04 -3.85
N GLY A 291 3.95 -2.57 -4.32
CA GLY A 291 2.72 -2.60 -3.54
C GLY A 291 1.45 -2.43 -4.37
N ALA A 292 0.32 -2.69 -3.72
CA ALA A 292 -1.00 -2.35 -4.21
C ALA A 292 -1.27 -0.87 -3.98
N VAL A 293 -1.90 -0.22 -4.96
CA VAL A 293 -2.43 1.14 -4.83
C VAL A 293 -3.91 1.04 -4.51
N LEU A 294 -4.36 1.76 -3.49
CA LEU A 294 -5.73 1.70 -3.01
C LEU A 294 -6.21 3.03 -2.44
N LEU A 295 -7.52 3.24 -2.46
CA LEU A 295 -8.23 4.30 -1.75
C LEU A 295 -8.98 3.67 -0.59
N LYS A 296 -8.44 3.77 0.63
CA LYS A 296 -9.06 3.26 1.86
C LYS A 296 -10.16 4.21 2.29
N VAL A 297 -11.28 3.67 2.76
CA VAL A 297 -12.35 4.46 3.38
C VAL A 297 -12.51 4.07 4.85
N ALA A 298 -12.16 4.98 5.75
CA ALA A 298 -12.22 4.74 7.20
C ALA A 298 -13.62 4.97 7.80
N GLY A 299 -14.45 5.79 7.13
CA GLY A 299 -15.75 6.19 7.65
C GLY A 299 -16.30 7.43 6.95
N LEU A 300 -17.16 8.16 7.67
CA LEU A 300 -17.69 9.46 7.26
C LEU A 300 -16.91 10.58 7.95
N GLN A 301 -16.72 11.70 7.25
CA GLN A 301 -16.14 12.90 7.82
C GLN A 301 -17.05 13.45 8.92
N THR A 302 -16.47 13.86 10.05
CA THR A 302 -17.20 14.59 11.08
C THR A 302 -17.43 16.02 10.60
N THR A 303 -18.64 16.54 10.79
CA THR A 303 -19.09 17.84 10.25
C THR A 303 -18.30 19.06 10.74
N ASP A 304 -17.39 18.92 11.70
CA ASP A 304 -16.51 20.01 12.15
C ASP A 304 -15.33 20.27 11.18
N ALA A 305 -15.02 19.35 10.27
CA ALA A 305 -13.96 19.51 9.27
C ALA A 305 -14.44 20.11 7.93
N ALA A 306 -15.77 20.17 7.69
CA ALA A 306 -16.35 20.59 6.41
C ALA A 306 -16.43 22.12 6.20
N ALA A 307 -15.83 22.92 7.09
CA ALA A 307 -15.92 24.37 7.07
C ALA A 307 -14.58 25.08 7.33
N GLN A 308 -13.51 24.72 6.60
CA GLN A 308 -12.37 25.63 6.42
C GLN A 308 -11.85 25.59 4.98
N PRO A 309 -11.84 26.70 4.23
CA PRO A 309 -10.98 26.82 3.05
C PRO A 309 -9.53 26.88 3.52
N SER A 310 -8.64 26.11 2.87
CA SER A 310 -7.21 26.04 3.19
C SER A 310 -6.57 27.41 3.40
N PRO A 311 -5.83 27.63 4.50
CA PRO A 311 -4.80 28.65 4.55
C PRO A 311 -3.43 28.05 4.89
N HIS A 312 -2.40 28.63 4.27
CA HIS A 312 -1.01 28.44 4.64
C HIS A 312 -0.76 28.55 6.15
N ALA A 313 0.07 27.63 6.66
CA ALA A 313 0.95 27.69 7.84
C ALA A 313 0.50 28.52 9.06
N THR A 314 0.27 27.84 10.20
CA THR A 314 0.98 28.07 11.47
C THR A 314 0.54 27.06 12.56
N THR A 315 1.44 26.84 13.51
CA THR A 315 1.57 25.76 14.50
C THR A 315 0.62 25.84 15.71
N ASP A 316 0.50 24.68 16.41
CA ASP A 316 0.12 24.45 17.82
C ASP A 316 -1.39 24.51 18.20
N THR A 317 -2.01 23.61 18.99
CA THR A 317 -1.58 22.54 19.92
C THR A 317 -2.69 21.47 20.07
N ALA A 318 -2.26 20.25 20.39
CA ALA A 318 -2.93 19.00 20.80
C ALA A 318 -4.34 19.03 21.42
N THR A 319 -5.18 18.05 21.04
CA THR A 319 -5.42 16.79 21.81
C THR A 319 -6.53 16.00 21.11
N ILE A 320 -6.13 14.94 20.39
CA ILE A 320 -6.84 13.74 19.87
C ILE A 320 -5.92 13.30 18.71
N GLN A 321 -4.79 12.64 19.03
CA GLN A 321 -3.70 12.49 18.05
C GLN A 321 -2.83 11.30 18.42
N SER A 322 -3.31 10.11 18.12
CA SER A 322 -2.46 8.91 18.09
C SER A 322 -2.77 8.03 16.88
N ASP A 323 -4.02 7.97 16.39
CA ASP A 323 -4.35 7.19 15.19
C ASP A 323 -4.15 7.95 13.87
N GLU A 324 -4.37 9.27 13.82
CA GLU A 324 -4.24 10.02 12.56
C GLU A 324 -2.77 10.21 12.12
N ARG A 325 -1.83 10.35 13.06
CA ARG A 325 -0.40 10.62 12.75
C ARG A 325 0.30 9.47 12.02
N HIS A 326 -0.13 8.22 12.23
CA HIS A 326 0.51 7.05 11.64
C HIS A 326 0.15 6.89 10.16
N SER A 327 -1.06 7.31 9.77
CA SER A 327 -1.50 7.39 8.37
C SER A 327 -0.86 8.56 7.62
N THR A 328 -0.53 9.63 8.36
CA THR A 328 0.12 10.83 7.83
C THR A 328 1.51 10.54 7.29
N ILE A 329 2.33 9.63 7.84
CA ILE A 329 3.71 9.47 7.34
C ILE A 329 3.75 8.90 5.91
N LEU A 330 2.94 7.87 5.59
CA LEU A 330 2.87 7.37 4.21
C LEU A 330 2.15 8.36 3.28
N ALA A 331 1.07 9.01 3.71
CA ALA A 331 0.39 10.02 2.90
C ALA A 331 1.23 11.28 2.68
N THR A 332 1.94 11.74 3.71
CA THR A 332 2.86 12.88 3.66
C THR A 332 4.07 12.54 2.81
N VAL A 333 4.68 11.36 2.96
CA VAL A 333 5.83 10.97 2.13
C VAL A 333 5.42 10.67 0.69
N LEU A 334 4.23 10.10 0.45
CA LEU A 334 3.68 9.98 -0.90
C LEU A 334 3.37 11.37 -1.48
N SER A 335 2.87 12.33 -0.70
CA SER A 335 2.66 13.72 -1.14
C SER A 335 3.94 14.55 -1.30
N GLU A 336 5.04 14.15 -0.64
CA GLU A 336 6.37 14.78 -0.71
C GLU A 336 7.28 14.15 -1.77
N ALA A 337 6.93 12.96 -2.30
CA ALA A 337 7.59 12.40 -3.47
C ALA A 337 7.37 13.34 -4.68
N PRO A 338 8.38 13.53 -5.55
CA PRO A 338 8.33 14.52 -6.63
C PRO A 338 7.08 14.30 -7.48
N GLN A 339 6.27 15.36 -7.58
CA GLN A 339 4.99 15.49 -8.28
C GLN A 339 4.51 14.20 -8.97
N HIS A 340 3.48 13.61 -8.36
CA HIS A 340 2.67 12.53 -8.92
C HIS A 340 2.48 12.70 -10.43
N PRO A 341 2.94 11.76 -11.28
CA PRO A 341 2.43 11.74 -12.64
C PRO A 341 0.92 11.56 -12.55
N GLU A 342 0.17 12.39 -13.26
CA GLU A 342 -1.29 12.29 -13.38
C GLU A 342 -1.66 10.82 -13.64
N TRP A 343 -2.30 10.17 -12.66
CA TRP A 343 -2.62 8.74 -12.74
C TRP A 343 -3.90 8.54 -13.54
N GLU A 344 -3.79 8.72 -14.85
CA GLU A 344 -4.88 8.49 -15.78
C GLU A 344 -5.04 6.97 -16.02
N ILE A 345 -6.31 6.54 -15.98
CA ILE A 345 -6.89 5.21 -16.22
C ILE A 345 -6.29 4.46 -17.40
#